data_AF-A0A535ETP6-F1
#
_entry.id   AF-A0A535ETP6-F1
#
_cell.length_a   1.000
_cell.length_b   1.000
_cell.length_c   1.000
_cell.angle_alpha   90.00
_cell.angle_beta   90.00
_cell.angle_gamma   90.00
#
_symmetry.space_group_name_H-M   'P 1'
#
loop_
_entity.id
_entity.type
_entity.pdbx_description
1 polymer ?
#
loop_
_entity_poly.entity_id
_entity_poly.type
_entity_poly.pdbx_seq_one_letter_code
_entity_poly.pdbx_strand_id
1 'polypeptide(L)'
;MASAAVTPGAALAGVDQMMQRSDNRGVAANERLTAMAGAVLLVVFVVELATVSDLGTLLSAHVFVGVLMAGPLAVKLGSTGWRFVRYYTGNPAFVLQGPPPLPLRLLAPLVVASTLAVVGSGIALVFTGPASPGPFVALHVISFLVWMPAIAIHVIGHFLEVPRLIAKDLRRGAPEPAPGRRLRPGVTLGMLAAGAIAALLLSPAAAPWIAWIDAGRAPGSAFFVVGLGLAAGGILVARLFRWW
;
A
#
# COMPACT_ATOMS: atom_id res chain seq x y z
N MET A 1 46.76 -5.54 -40.24
CA MET A 1 45.89 -5.59 -39.05
C MET A 1 45.60 -4.16 -38.63
N ALA A 2 44.42 -3.63 -38.94
CA ALA A 2 44.04 -2.27 -38.56
C ALA A 2 43.40 -2.29 -37.16
N SER A 3 44.09 -1.72 -36.18
CA SER A 3 43.54 -1.50 -34.84
C SER A 3 42.52 -0.36 -34.93
N ALA A 4 41.23 -0.69 -34.86
CA ALA A 4 40.18 0.31 -34.81
C ALA A 4 40.32 1.11 -33.50
N ALA A 5 40.81 2.35 -33.62
CA ALA A 5 40.87 3.29 -32.51
C ALA A 5 39.44 3.65 -32.10
N VAL A 6 38.97 3.07 -30.99
CA VAL A 6 37.73 3.49 -30.34
C VAL A 6 37.94 4.93 -29.88
N THR A 7 37.21 5.88 -30.47
CA THR A 7 37.30 7.28 -30.10
C THR A 7 36.80 7.45 -28.66
N PRO A 8 37.54 8.16 -27.79
CA PRO A 8 37.21 8.30 -26.36
C PRO A 8 35.76 8.77 -26.09
N GLY A 9 35.20 9.60 -26.98
CA GLY A 9 33.81 10.08 -26.88
C GLY A 9 32.74 9.00 -27.11
N ALA A 10 33.02 7.98 -27.91
CA ALA A 10 32.08 6.88 -28.17
C ALA A 10 31.94 5.96 -26.94
N ALA A 11 33.02 5.77 -26.19
CA ALA A 11 33.02 4.98 -24.95
C ALA A 11 32.21 5.66 -23.84
N LEU A 12 32.37 6.99 -23.66
CA LEU A 12 31.61 7.77 -22.68
C LEU A 12 30.11 7.80 -23.01
N ALA A 13 29.75 8.03 -24.28
CA ALA A 13 28.35 7.98 -24.72
C ALA A 13 27.71 6.59 -24.51
N GLY A 14 28.50 5.52 -24.65
CA GLY A 14 28.05 4.15 -24.36
C GLY A 14 27.77 3.92 -22.87
N VAL A 15 28.62 4.44 -21.98
CA VAL A 15 28.43 4.37 -20.52
C VAL A 15 27.18 5.15 -20.09
N ASP A 16 27.00 6.37 -20.59
CA ASP A 16 25.83 7.20 -20.29
C ASP A 16 24.53 6.53 -20.74
N GLN A 17 24.52 5.94 -21.94
CA GLN A 17 23.37 5.20 -22.45
C GLN A 17 23.07 3.94 -21.63
N MET A 18 24.11 3.25 -21.14
CA MET A 18 23.97 2.07 -20.28
C MET A 18 23.41 2.45 -18.89
N MET A 19 23.91 3.53 -18.29
CA MET A 19 23.41 4.07 -17.02
C MET A 19 21.94 4.50 -17.13
N GLN A 20 21.60 5.24 -18.18
CA GLN A 20 20.22 5.68 -18.43
C GLN A 20 19.25 4.49 -18.62
N ARG A 21 19.68 3.44 -19.33
CA ARG A 21 18.90 2.20 -19.47
C ARG A 21 18.72 1.47 -18.14
N SER A 22 19.75 1.44 -17.30
CA SER A 22 19.69 0.84 -15.96
C SER A 22 18.70 1.58 -15.06
N ASP A 23 18.79 2.91 -15.02
CA ASP A 23 17.91 3.75 -14.22
C ASP A 23 16.45 3.64 -14.67
N ASN A 24 16.19 3.67 -15.98
CA ASN A 24 14.84 3.45 -16.53
C ASN A 24 14.27 2.08 -16.15
N ARG A 25 15.10 1.03 -16.14
CA ARG A 25 14.70 -0.31 -15.66
C ARG A 25 14.39 -0.30 -14.17
N GLY A 26 15.15 0.45 -13.37
CA GLY A 26 14.93 0.62 -11.93
C GLY A 26 13.60 1.32 -11.62
N VAL A 27 13.28 2.39 -12.35
CA VAL A 27 11.99 3.10 -12.25
C VAL A 27 10.84 2.14 -12.58
N ALA A 28 10.88 1.48 -13.75
CA ALA A 28 9.82 0.57 -14.18
C ALA A 28 9.64 -0.63 -13.22
N ALA A 29 10.73 -1.13 -12.63
CA ALA A 29 10.65 -2.20 -11.64
C ALA A 29 9.98 -1.74 -10.35
N ASN A 30 10.35 -0.55 -9.84
CA ASN A 30 9.74 0.04 -8.65
C ASN A 30 8.24 0.31 -8.85
N GLU A 31 7.85 0.82 -10.02
CA GLU A 31 6.45 1.09 -10.36
C GLU A 31 5.61 -0.20 -10.37
N ARG A 32 6.11 -1.26 -11.03
CA ARG A 32 5.44 -2.56 -11.06
C ARG A 32 5.30 -3.18 -9.67
N LEU A 33 6.35 -3.10 -8.84
CA LEU A 33 6.30 -3.59 -7.45
C LEU A 33 5.26 -2.81 -6.63
N THR A 34 5.25 -1.49 -6.76
CA THR A 34 4.30 -0.59 -6.08
C THR A 34 2.86 -0.84 -6.51
N ALA A 35 2.63 -1.10 -7.80
CA ALA A 35 1.32 -1.41 -8.35
C ALA A 35 0.84 -2.79 -7.87
N MET A 36 1.69 -3.82 -7.95
CA MET A 36 1.37 -5.18 -7.50
C MET A 36 1.03 -5.20 -5.99
N ALA A 37 1.89 -4.59 -5.16
CA ALA A 37 1.66 -4.51 -3.72
C ALA A 37 0.38 -3.71 -3.40
N GLY A 38 0.11 -2.63 -4.14
CA GLY A 38 -1.12 -1.86 -4.00
C GLY A 38 -2.38 -2.66 -4.34
N ALA A 39 -2.34 -3.45 -5.42
CA ALA A 39 -3.46 -4.30 -5.82
C ALA A 39 -3.74 -5.40 -4.79
N VAL A 40 -2.69 -6.07 -4.29
CA VAL A 40 -2.81 -7.07 -3.22
C VAL A 40 -3.38 -6.44 -1.95
N LEU A 41 -2.84 -5.29 -1.52
CA LEU A 41 -3.32 -4.58 -0.34
C LEU A 41 -4.77 -4.14 -0.48
N LEU A 42 -5.20 -3.69 -1.66
CA LEU A 42 -6.60 -3.31 -1.85
C LEU A 42 -7.53 -4.48 -1.59
N VAL A 43 -7.21 -5.67 -2.11
CA VAL A 43 -8.00 -6.88 -1.85
C VAL A 43 -7.99 -7.21 -0.36
N VAL A 44 -6.81 -7.17 0.28
CA VAL A 44 -6.67 -7.44 1.72
C VAL A 44 -7.47 -6.44 2.56
N PHE A 45 -7.42 -5.14 2.25
CA PHE A 45 -8.19 -4.11 2.95
C PHE A 45 -9.71 -4.32 2.80
N VAL A 46 -10.19 -4.73 1.63
CA VAL A 46 -11.61 -5.03 1.43
C VAL A 46 -12.04 -6.21 2.30
N VAL A 47 -11.24 -7.27 2.34
CA VAL A 47 -11.51 -8.42 3.21
C VAL A 47 -11.48 -8.00 4.68
N GLU A 48 -10.47 -7.22 5.10
CA GLU A 48 -10.35 -6.71 6.46
C GLU A 48 -11.58 -5.88 6.87
N LEU A 49 -12.02 -4.96 6.01
CA LEU A 49 -13.23 -4.16 6.25
C LEU A 49 -14.49 -5.04 6.36
N ALA A 50 -14.58 -6.12 5.59
CA ALA A 50 -15.68 -7.08 5.71
C ALA A 50 -15.65 -7.78 7.08
N THR A 51 -14.48 -8.17 7.58
CA THR A 51 -14.37 -8.79 8.92
C THR A 51 -14.80 -7.85 10.05
N VAL A 52 -14.52 -6.55 9.93
CA VAL A 52 -14.89 -5.55 10.94
C VAL A 52 -16.41 -5.35 11.05
N SER A 53 -17.16 -5.65 10.00
CA SER A 53 -18.62 -5.52 10.01
C SER A 53 -19.31 -6.44 11.03
N ASP A 54 -18.67 -7.55 11.39
CA ASP A 54 -19.10 -8.46 12.45
C ASP A 54 -17.90 -9.05 13.20
N LEU A 55 -17.28 -8.22 14.06
CA LEU A 55 -16.19 -8.69 14.92
C LEU A 55 -16.62 -9.74 15.96
N GLY A 56 -17.91 -9.97 16.20
CA GLY A 56 -18.35 -11.05 17.09
C GLY A 56 -17.99 -12.41 16.51
N THR A 57 -18.36 -12.63 15.24
CA THR A 57 -18.13 -13.92 14.56
C THR A 57 -16.81 -13.97 13.78
N LEU A 58 -16.33 -12.82 13.28
CA LEU A 58 -15.19 -12.75 12.36
C LEU A 58 -13.89 -12.30 13.01
N LEU A 59 -13.79 -12.20 14.34
CA LEU A 59 -12.57 -11.72 15.00
C LEU A 59 -11.32 -12.52 14.62
N SER A 60 -11.42 -13.85 14.57
CA SER A 60 -10.29 -14.70 14.15
C SER A 60 -9.83 -14.37 12.72
N ALA A 61 -10.78 -14.13 11.82
CA ALA A 61 -10.48 -13.74 10.45
C ALA A 61 -9.87 -12.33 10.40
N HIS A 62 -10.39 -11.39 11.19
CA HIS A 62 -9.84 -10.03 11.34
C HIS A 62 -8.38 -10.06 11.80
N VAL A 63 -8.08 -10.79 12.87
CA VAL A 63 -6.69 -10.93 13.37
C VAL A 63 -5.80 -11.58 12.32
N PHE A 64 -6.27 -12.64 11.66
CA PHE A 64 -5.50 -13.34 10.63
C PHE A 64 -5.18 -12.43 9.44
N VAL A 65 -6.20 -11.77 8.86
CA VAL A 65 -6.04 -10.91 7.68
C VAL A 65 -5.25 -9.65 8.05
N GLY A 66 -5.46 -9.10 9.24
CA GLY A 66 -4.71 -7.99 9.80
C GLY A 66 -3.20 -8.26 9.92
N VAL A 67 -2.82 -9.46 10.37
CA VAL A 67 -1.41 -9.88 10.43
C VAL A 67 -0.86 -10.19 9.03
N LEU A 68 -1.63 -10.88 8.18
CA LEU A 68 -1.26 -11.19 6.79
C LEU A 68 -0.89 -9.93 6.01
N MET A 69 -1.65 -8.86 6.22
CA MET A 69 -1.48 -7.55 5.59
C MET A 69 -0.10 -6.93 5.81
N ALA A 70 0.58 -7.22 6.93
CA ALA A 70 1.86 -6.61 7.28
C ALA A 70 2.93 -6.84 6.19
N GLY A 71 2.94 -8.03 5.57
CA GLY A 71 3.86 -8.37 4.48
C GLY A 71 3.72 -7.48 3.24
N PRO A 72 2.59 -7.50 2.51
CA PRO A 72 2.38 -6.64 1.36
C PRO A 72 2.40 -5.14 1.72
N LEU A 73 2.04 -4.76 2.96
CA LEU A 73 2.17 -3.39 3.45
C LEU A 73 3.64 -2.95 3.50
N ALA A 74 4.53 -3.80 4.04
CA ALA A 74 5.96 -3.51 4.05
C ALA A 74 6.52 -3.34 2.63
N VAL A 75 6.07 -4.15 1.67
CA VAL A 75 6.45 -4.00 0.25
C VAL A 75 5.97 -2.66 -0.30
N LYS A 76 4.71 -2.29 -0.04
CA LYS A 76 4.12 -1.03 -0.52
C LYS A 76 4.84 0.17 0.05
N LEU A 77 5.07 0.20 1.36
CA LEU A 77 5.77 1.30 2.04
C LEU A 77 7.24 1.39 1.61
N GLY A 78 7.92 0.25 1.49
CA GLY A 78 9.30 0.21 1.02
C GLY A 78 9.44 0.70 -0.42
N SER A 79 8.53 0.29 -1.32
CA SER A 79 8.61 0.68 -2.73
C SER A 79 8.24 2.15 -2.94
N THR A 80 7.22 2.68 -2.26
CA THR A 80 6.88 4.10 -2.33
C THR A 80 7.92 4.97 -1.62
N GLY A 81 8.45 4.53 -0.48
CA GLY A 81 9.54 5.19 0.24
C GLY A 81 10.81 5.26 -0.60
N TRP A 82 11.16 4.19 -1.32
CA TRP A 82 12.28 4.21 -2.27
C TRP A 82 12.10 5.25 -3.36
N ARG A 83 10.91 5.32 -3.98
CA ARG A 83 10.59 6.34 -4.99
C ARG A 83 10.69 7.75 -4.40
N PHE A 84 10.16 7.95 -3.19
CA PHE A 84 10.24 9.23 -2.48
C PHE A 84 11.70 9.65 -2.30
N VAL A 85 12.53 8.81 -1.67
CA VAL A 85 13.95 9.12 -1.44
C VAL A 85 14.64 9.47 -2.75
N ARG A 86 14.52 8.61 -3.78
CA ARG A 86 15.19 8.83 -5.09
C ARG A 86 14.75 10.12 -5.78
N TYR A 87 13.47 10.48 -5.68
CA TYR A 87 12.94 11.72 -6.24
C TYR A 87 13.52 12.95 -5.51
N TYR A 88 13.47 12.97 -4.18
CA TYR A 88 13.91 14.12 -3.39
C TYR A 88 15.42 14.25 -3.26
N THR A 89 16.18 13.16 -3.47
CA THR A 89 17.64 13.22 -3.63
C THR A 89 18.07 13.58 -5.06
N GLY A 90 17.11 13.90 -5.95
CA GLY A 90 17.41 14.42 -7.28
C GLY A 90 17.87 13.38 -8.30
N ASN A 91 17.56 12.08 -8.15
CA ASN A 91 17.93 11.11 -9.18
C ASN A 91 17.20 11.44 -10.50
N PRO A 92 17.91 11.68 -11.61
CA PRO A 92 17.33 12.19 -12.85
C PRO A 92 16.18 11.32 -13.38
N ALA A 93 16.33 10.00 -13.37
CA ALA A 93 15.29 9.10 -13.90
C ALA A 93 14.00 9.11 -13.08
N PHE A 94 14.09 9.31 -11.75
CA PHE A 94 12.91 9.43 -10.88
C PHE A 94 12.29 10.83 -10.96
N VAL A 95 13.08 11.88 -11.08
CA VAL A 95 12.60 13.27 -11.22
C VAL A 95 11.84 13.47 -12.53
N LEU A 96 12.30 12.85 -13.63
CA LEU A 96 11.64 12.90 -14.94
C LEU A 96 10.22 12.34 -14.93
N GLN A 97 9.88 11.46 -13.99
CA GLN A 97 8.51 10.94 -13.83
C GLN A 97 7.54 11.95 -13.20
N GLY A 98 8.06 13.06 -12.69
CA GLY A 98 7.27 14.11 -12.06
C GLY A 98 6.69 13.72 -10.69
N PRO A 99 6.22 14.72 -9.92
CA PRO A 99 5.56 14.47 -8.65
C PRO A 99 4.10 14.00 -8.87
N PRO A 100 3.52 13.25 -7.91
CA PRO A 100 2.08 13.01 -7.90
C PRO A 100 1.31 14.33 -7.71
N PRO A 101 0.02 14.39 -8.12
CA PRO A 101 -0.85 15.54 -7.90
C PRO A 101 -0.81 16.00 -6.45
N LEU A 102 -0.72 17.32 -6.24
CA LEU A 102 -0.49 17.92 -4.92
C LEU A 102 -1.50 17.46 -3.85
N PRO A 103 -2.81 17.34 -4.11
CA PRO A 103 -3.76 16.88 -3.09
C PRO A 103 -3.46 15.46 -2.60
N LEU A 104 -3.18 14.52 -3.51
CA LEU A 104 -2.82 13.14 -3.15
C LEU A 104 -1.46 13.05 -2.45
N ARG A 105 -0.53 13.95 -2.80
CA ARG A 105 0.78 14.06 -2.13
C ARG A 105 0.66 14.55 -0.69
N LEU A 106 -0.25 15.48 -0.41
CA LEU A 106 -0.53 15.97 0.94
C LEU A 106 -1.34 14.96 1.78
N LEU A 107 -2.21 14.18 1.13
CA LEU A 107 -2.96 13.10 1.76
C LEU A 107 -2.08 11.90 2.14
N ALA A 108 -1.02 11.63 1.37
CA ALA A 108 -0.18 10.46 1.56
C ALA A 108 0.43 10.32 2.97
N PRO A 109 1.01 11.37 3.60
CA PRO A 109 1.47 11.29 4.99
C PRO A 109 0.38 10.88 5.97
N LEU A 110 -0.84 11.41 5.83
CA LEU A 110 -1.97 11.05 6.68
C LEU A 110 -2.36 9.58 6.50
N VAL A 111 -2.40 9.09 5.25
CA VAL A 111 -2.68 7.67 4.95
C VAL A 111 -1.60 6.79 5.55
N VAL A 112 -0.32 7.13 5.36
CA VAL A 112 0.80 6.34 5.90
C VAL A 112 0.75 6.31 7.43
N ALA A 113 0.63 7.47 8.08
CA ALA A 113 0.62 7.57 9.54
C ALA A 113 -0.58 6.81 10.15
N SER A 114 -1.79 7.01 9.61
CA SER A 114 -2.98 6.30 10.08
C SER A 114 -2.92 4.79 9.79
N THR A 115 -2.36 4.36 8.65
CA THR A 115 -2.13 2.93 8.34
C THR A 115 -1.16 2.31 9.34
N LEU A 116 -0.04 2.98 9.62
CA LEU A 116 0.93 2.49 10.60
C LEU A 116 0.32 2.46 12.01
N ALA A 117 -0.51 3.43 12.36
CA ALA A 117 -1.20 3.46 13.65
C ALA A 117 -2.21 2.31 13.79
N VAL A 118 -3.07 2.08 12.79
CA VAL A 118 -4.08 1.01 12.86
C VAL A 118 -3.41 -0.38 12.82
N VAL A 119 -2.48 -0.61 11.89
CA VAL A 119 -1.80 -1.91 11.80
C VAL A 119 -0.88 -2.14 13.00
N GLY A 120 -0.12 -1.14 13.42
CA GLY A 120 0.79 -1.24 14.56
C GLY A 120 0.05 -1.48 15.88
N SER A 121 -1.07 -0.78 16.12
CA SER A 121 -1.91 -1.03 17.29
C SER A 121 -2.59 -2.40 17.24
N GLY A 122 -3.01 -2.87 16.07
CA GLY A 122 -3.58 -4.22 15.91
C GLY A 122 -2.56 -5.31 16.23
N ILE A 123 -1.33 -5.17 15.73
CA ILE A 123 -0.21 -6.05 16.08
C ILE A 123 0.10 -5.97 17.57
N ALA A 124 0.09 -4.78 18.18
CA ALA A 124 0.29 -4.65 19.63
C ALA A 124 -0.77 -5.41 20.44
N LEU A 125 -2.04 -5.37 20.02
CA LEU A 125 -3.15 -6.10 20.67
C LEU A 125 -2.99 -7.62 20.60
N VAL A 126 -2.37 -8.15 19.54
CA VAL A 126 -2.01 -9.57 19.44
C VAL A 126 -1.06 -9.99 20.57
N PHE A 127 -0.17 -9.09 21.02
CA PHE A 127 0.81 -9.38 22.06
C PHE A 127 0.37 -9.01 23.48
N THR A 128 -0.41 -7.94 23.66
CA THR A 128 -0.82 -7.47 24.99
C THR A 128 -2.00 -8.24 25.58
N GLY A 129 -2.89 -8.75 24.72
CA GLY A 129 -4.11 -9.44 25.12
C GLY A 129 -5.13 -8.56 25.86
N PRO A 130 -6.34 -9.10 26.12
CA PRO A 130 -7.45 -8.34 26.71
C PRO A 130 -7.30 -8.05 28.21
N ALA A 131 -6.39 -8.72 28.91
CA ALA A 131 -6.17 -8.49 30.35
C ALA A 131 -5.42 -7.17 30.62
N SER A 132 -4.53 -6.78 29.70
CA SER A 132 -3.73 -5.56 29.79
C SER A 132 -3.62 -4.88 28.42
N PRO A 133 -4.75 -4.44 27.82
CA PRO A 133 -4.78 -3.95 26.45
C PRO A 133 -4.06 -2.60 26.27
N GLY A 134 -3.75 -1.91 27.37
CA GLY A 134 -3.17 -0.57 27.34
C GLY A 134 -4.03 0.42 26.53
N PRO A 135 -3.41 1.40 25.85
CA PRO A 135 -4.14 2.33 25.00
C PRO A 135 -4.49 1.73 23.62
N PHE A 136 -4.10 0.49 23.33
CA PHE A 136 -4.05 -0.01 21.96
C PHE A 136 -5.44 -0.23 21.34
N VAL A 137 -6.47 -0.60 22.13
CA VAL A 137 -7.85 -0.70 21.61
C VAL A 137 -8.35 0.66 21.15
N ALA A 138 -8.18 1.69 21.97
CA ALA A 138 -8.58 3.06 21.63
C ALA A 138 -7.78 3.57 20.43
N LEU A 139 -6.46 3.36 20.41
CA LEU A 139 -5.61 3.76 19.30
C LEU A 139 -6.02 3.06 18.00
N HIS A 140 -6.34 1.76 18.04
CA HIS A 140 -6.78 0.99 16.89
C HIS A 140 -8.09 1.52 16.31
N VAL A 141 -9.10 1.76 17.16
CA VAL A 141 -10.40 2.28 16.71
C VAL A 141 -10.29 3.73 16.21
N ILE A 142 -9.59 4.61 16.94
CA ILE A 142 -9.46 6.01 16.54
C ILE A 142 -8.66 6.13 15.23
N SER A 143 -7.55 5.39 15.12
CA SER A 143 -6.77 5.38 13.88
C SER A 143 -7.55 4.79 12.71
N PHE A 144 -8.38 3.76 12.93
CA PHE A 144 -9.30 3.24 11.92
C PHE A 144 -10.29 4.31 11.42
N LEU A 145 -10.90 5.08 12.32
CA LEU A 145 -11.84 6.16 11.96
C LEU A 145 -11.18 7.28 11.11
N VAL A 146 -9.89 7.54 11.33
CA VAL A 146 -9.11 8.49 10.52
C VAL A 146 -8.66 7.84 9.20
N TRP A 147 -8.21 6.59 9.28
CA TRP A 147 -7.67 5.84 8.15
C TRP A 147 -8.72 5.61 7.07
N MET A 148 -9.94 5.22 7.46
CA MET A 148 -11.00 4.85 6.53
C MET A 148 -11.36 5.94 5.51
N PRO A 149 -11.68 7.20 5.89
CA PRO A 149 -11.89 8.27 4.92
C PRO A 149 -10.62 8.57 4.11
N ALA A 150 -9.45 8.59 4.76
CA ALA A 150 -8.19 8.92 4.09
C ALA A 150 -7.84 7.89 2.99
N ILE A 151 -7.95 6.59 3.28
CA ILE A 151 -7.68 5.53 2.30
C ILE A 151 -8.73 5.51 1.20
N ALA A 152 -10.01 5.77 1.52
CA ALA A 152 -11.08 5.81 0.52
C ALA A 152 -10.84 6.93 -0.51
N ILE A 153 -10.52 8.14 -0.04
CA ILE A 153 -10.15 9.27 -0.90
C ILE A 153 -8.90 8.94 -1.71
N HIS A 154 -7.87 8.37 -1.08
CA HIS A 154 -6.61 7.99 -1.74
C HIS A 154 -6.81 6.97 -2.87
N VAL A 155 -7.59 5.92 -2.60
CA VAL A 155 -7.90 4.86 -3.57
C VAL A 155 -8.70 5.44 -4.73
N ILE A 156 -9.78 6.18 -4.46
CA ILE A 156 -10.62 6.77 -5.52
C ILE A 156 -9.82 7.72 -6.40
N GLY A 157 -9.02 8.61 -5.81
CA GLY A 157 -8.17 9.55 -6.55
C GLY A 157 -7.22 8.83 -7.51
N HIS A 158 -6.56 7.76 -7.07
CA HIS A 158 -5.69 6.97 -7.94
C HIS A 158 -6.46 6.11 -8.97
N PHE A 159 -7.61 5.52 -8.59
CA PHE A 159 -8.39 4.67 -9.50
C PHE A 159 -9.06 5.45 -10.64
N LEU A 160 -9.36 6.74 -10.47
CA LEU A 160 -9.93 7.56 -11.54
C LEU A 160 -8.89 8.11 -12.52
N GLU A 161 -7.63 8.21 -12.10
CA GLU A 161 -6.52 8.63 -12.96
C GLU A 161 -6.03 7.51 -13.88
N VAL A 162 -6.04 6.26 -13.40
CA VAL A 162 -5.48 5.09 -14.11
C VAL A 162 -6.19 4.76 -15.45
N PRO A 163 -7.53 4.69 -15.56
CA PRO A 163 -8.22 4.43 -16.82
C PRO A 163 -8.05 5.55 -17.85
N ARG A 164 -7.97 6.81 -17.41
CA ARG A 164 -7.77 7.97 -18.29
C ARG A 164 -6.39 7.96 -18.96
N LEU A 165 -5.38 7.40 -18.29
CA LEU A 165 -4.03 7.24 -18.83
C LEU A 165 -3.94 6.02 -19.77
N ILE A 166 -4.54 4.88 -19.39
CA ILE A 166 -4.61 3.69 -20.25
C ILE A 166 -5.40 3.96 -21.54
N ALA A 167 -6.50 4.70 -21.47
CA ALA A 167 -7.28 5.09 -22.66
C ALA A 167 -6.51 6.02 -23.61
N LYS A 168 -5.56 6.82 -23.10
CA LYS A 168 -4.67 7.65 -23.93
C LYS A 168 -3.57 6.83 -24.60
N ASP A 169 -3.04 5.80 -23.93
CA ASP A 169 -2.04 4.90 -24.49
C ASP A 169 -2.64 3.94 -25.54
N LEU A 170 -3.84 3.42 -25.31
CA LEU A 170 -4.57 2.61 -26.30
C LEU A 170 -4.91 3.40 -27.57
N ARG A 171 -5.16 4.72 -27.44
CA ARG A 171 -5.38 5.62 -28.58
C ARG A 171 -4.10 5.99 -29.34
N ARG A 172 -2.91 5.72 -28.77
CA ARG A 172 -1.61 6.09 -29.36
C ARG A 172 -0.86 4.93 -30.03
N GLY A 173 -1.42 3.72 -30.02
CA GLY A 173 -0.79 2.55 -30.64
C GLY A 173 0.34 1.98 -29.77
N ALA A 174 0.20 0.73 -29.33
CA ALA A 174 1.13 0.09 -28.42
C ALA A 174 2.50 -0.20 -29.07
N PRO A 175 3.63 0.01 -28.38
CA PRO A 175 4.90 -0.65 -28.71
C PRO A 175 4.87 -2.13 -28.29
N GLU A 176 5.61 -2.96 -29.04
CA GLU A 176 5.68 -4.42 -28.97
C GLU A 176 5.77 -5.08 -27.56
N PRO A 177 5.34 -6.35 -27.43
CA PRO A 177 5.44 -7.10 -26.19
C PRO A 177 6.89 -7.48 -25.87
N ALA A 178 7.49 -6.84 -24.86
CA ALA A 178 8.83 -7.18 -24.40
C ALA A 178 8.89 -8.61 -23.80
N PRO A 179 9.84 -9.48 -24.22
CA PRO A 179 10.08 -10.79 -23.62
C PRO A 179 10.66 -10.65 -22.19
N GLY A 180 10.15 -11.44 -21.24
CA GLY A 180 10.67 -11.49 -19.86
C GLY A 180 9.62 -11.56 -18.74
N ARG A 181 8.34 -11.70 -19.07
CA ARG A 181 7.16 -11.66 -18.18
C ARG A 181 7.12 -12.70 -17.03
N ARG A 182 8.09 -13.62 -16.91
CA ARG A 182 7.95 -14.83 -16.06
C ARG A 182 8.80 -14.91 -14.78
N LEU A 183 9.68 -13.95 -14.46
CA LEU A 183 10.65 -14.14 -13.35
C LEU A 183 10.60 -13.16 -12.17
N ARG A 184 9.56 -12.32 -11.97
CA ARG A 184 9.67 -11.21 -10.98
C ARG A 184 8.49 -10.90 -10.00
N PRO A 185 7.57 -11.81 -9.63
CA PRO A 185 6.65 -11.60 -8.49
C PRO A 185 7.21 -12.06 -7.13
N GLY A 186 8.46 -12.54 -7.06
CA GLY A 186 9.00 -13.23 -5.87
C GLY A 186 9.02 -12.42 -4.57
N VAL A 187 9.27 -11.11 -4.62
CA VAL A 187 9.29 -10.28 -3.40
C VAL A 187 7.88 -10.10 -2.82
N THR A 188 6.89 -9.75 -3.65
CA THR A 188 5.51 -9.61 -3.20
C THR A 188 4.95 -10.95 -2.73
N LEU A 189 5.19 -12.03 -3.49
CA LEU A 189 4.73 -13.37 -3.12
C LEU A 189 5.43 -13.88 -1.85
N GLY A 190 6.73 -13.65 -1.72
CA GLY A 190 7.51 -14.03 -0.54
C GLY A 190 7.07 -13.27 0.71
N MET A 191 6.80 -11.97 0.61
CA MET A 191 6.28 -11.19 1.74
C MET A 191 4.84 -11.54 2.06
N LEU A 192 4.01 -11.88 1.06
CA LEU A 192 2.68 -12.42 1.29
C LEU A 192 2.74 -13.77 2.02
N ALA A 193 3.65 -14.66 1.61
CA ALA A 193 3.86 -15.95 2.26
C ALA A 193 4.38 -15.78 3.70
N ALA A 194 5.34 -14.88 3.93
CA ALA A 194 5.83 -14.55 5.27
C ALA A 194 4.70 -13.99 6.16
N GLY A 195 3.87 -13.09 5.62
CA GLY A 195 2.67 -12.59 6.30
C GLY A 195 1.68 -13.71 6.62
N ALA A 196 1.45 -14.64 5.70
CA ALA A 196 0.57 -15.78 5.91
C ALA A 196 1.08 -16.73 7.00
N ILE A 197 2.39 -17.01 7.02
CA ILE A 197 3.03 -17.81 8.07
C ILE A 197 2.86 -17.11 9.43
N ALA A 198 3.17 -15.81 9.51
CA ALA A 198 2.98 -15.04 10.73
C ALA A 198 1.51 -15.04 11.20
N ALA A 199 0.56 -14.88 10.27
CA ALA A 199 -0.87 -14.91 10.56
C ALA A 199 -1.33 -16.27 11.10
N LEU A 200 -0.84 -17.37 10.54
CA LEU A 200 -1.12 -18.72 11.05
C LEU A 200 -0.59 -18.89 12.48
N LEU A 201 0.67 -18.50 12.72
CA LEU A 201 1.32 -18.62 14.02
C LEU A 201 0.64 -17.76 15.10
N LEU A 202 0.15 -16.57 14.74
CA LEU A 202 -0.45 -15.61 15.66
C LEU A 202 -1.98 -15.74 15.77
N SER A 203 -2.63 -16.53 14.91
CA SER A 203 -4.09 -16.72 14.96
C SER A 203 -4.66 -17.19 16.31
N PRO A 204 -3.97 -18.01 17.14
CA PRO A 204 -4.49 -18.38 18.46
C PRO A 204 -4.66 -17.19 19.41
N ALA A 205 -3.96 -16.08 19.18
CA ALA A 205 -4.08 -14.86 19.98
C ALA A 205 -5.48 -14.24 19.92
N ALA A 206 -6.32 -14.60 18.94
CA ALA A 206 -7.70 -14.13 18.85
C ALA A 206 -8.61 -14.69 19.95
N ALA A 207 -8.35 -15.89 20.47
CA ALA A 207 -9.28 -16.59 21.36
C ALA A 207 -9.63 -15.82 22.66
N PRO A 208 -8.65 -15.25 23.40
CA PRO A 208 -8.96 -14.42 24.57
C PRO A 208 -9.78 -13.18 24.23
N TRP A 209 -9.56 -12.59 23.05
CA TRP A 209 -10.31 -11.42 22.60
C TRP A 209 -11.76 -11.77 22.25
N ILE A 210 -12.04 -12.95 21.69
CA ILE A 210 -13.40 -13.44 21.45
C ILE A 210 -14.17 -13.50 22.78
N ALA A 211 -13.59 -14.14 23.80
CA ALA A 211 -14.20 -14.19 25.13
C ALA A 211 -14.38 -12.79 25.77
N TRP A 212 -13.54 -11.82 25.40
CA TRP A 212 -13.68 -10.43 25.83
C TRP A 212 -14.83 -9.70 25.13
N ILE A 213 -15.04 -9.95 23.83
CA ILE A 213 -16.19 -9.45 23.07
C ILE A 213 -17.49 -10.08 23.57
N ASP A 214 -17.54 -11.39 23.76
CA ASP A 214 -18.72 -12.14 24.23
C ASP A 214 -19.18 -11.68 25.61
N ALA A 215 -18.25 -11.19 26.43
CA ALA A 215 -18.54 -10.58 27.73
C ALA A 215 -19.04 -9.13 27.65
N GLY A 216 -19.33 -8.62 26.44
CA GLY A 216 -19.92 -7.29 26.22
C GLY A 216 -18.97 -6.11 26.45
N ARG A 217 -17.65 -6.35 26.45
CA ARG A 217 -16.66 -5.30 26.74
C ARG A 217 -16.19 -4.53 25.49
N ALA A 218 -16.61 -4.97 24.31
CA ALA A 218 -16.22 -4.36 23.04
C ALA A 218 -16.95 -3.03 22.75
N PRO A 219 -16.35 -2.13 21.94
CA PRO A 219 -16.99 -0.87 21.54
C PRO A 219 -18.28 -1.03 20.69
N GLY A 220 -18.68 -2.27 20.34
CA GLY A 220 -19.80 -2.56 19.43
C GLY A 220 -19.51 -2.19 17.98
N SER A 221 -20.46 -2.41 17.05
CA SER A 221 -20.26 -2.13 15.61
C SER A 221 -20.43 -0.66 15.21
N ALA A 222 -20.79 0.22 16.15
CA ALA A 222 -21.10 1.63 15.88
C ALA A 222 -19.92 2.38 15.22
N PHE A 223 -18.68 2.07 15.60
CA PHE A 223 -17.50 2.71 14.99
C PHE A 223 -17.37 2.40 13.49
N PHE A 224 -17.80 1.23 13.03
CA PHE A 224 -17.77 0.88 11.61
C PHE A 224 -18.75 1.73 10.79
N VAL A 225 -19.97 1.92 11.32
CA VAL A 225 -20.99 2.80 10.70
C VAL A 225 -20.53 4.26 10.68
N VAL A 226 -19.93 4.74 11.78
CA VAL A 226 -19.34 6.08 11.84
C VAL A 226 -18.23 6.22 10.81
N GLY A 227 -17.33 5.23 10.71
CA GLY A 227 -16.29 5.20 9.69
C GLY A 227 -16.85 5.30 8.27
N LEU A 228 -17.88 4.51 7.93
CA LEU A 228 -18.55 4.57 6.63
C LEU A 228 -19.13 5.96 6.34
N GLY A 229 -19.77 6.57 7.33
CA GLY A 229 -20.29 7.93 7.23
C GLY A 229 -19.19 8.98 7.00
N LEU A 230 -18.09 8.89 7.74
CA LEU A 230 -16.91 9.75 7.57
C LEU A 230 -16.29 9.58 6.19
N ALA A 231 -16.17 8.34 5.69
CA ALA A 231 -15.67 8.05 4.36
C ALA A 231 -16.57 8.65 3.27
N ALA A 232 -17.89 8.45 3.36
CA ALA A 232 -18.84 9.03 2.41
C ALA A 232 -18.79 10.56 2.41
N GLY A 233 -18.77 11.19 3.60
CA GLY A 233 -18.64 12.63 3.74
C GLY A 233 -17.31 13.17 3.20
N GLY A 234 -16.20 12.50 3.51
CA GLY A 234 -14.87 12.86 3.01
C GLY A 234 -14.77 12.79 1.49
N ILE A 235 -15.33 11.74 0.88
CA ILE A 235 -15.42 11.60 -0.59
C ILE A 235 -16.24 12.74 -1.19
N LEU A 236 -17.39 13.07 -0.61
CA LEU A 236 -18.24 14.17 -1.08
C LEU A 236 -17.48 15.50 -1.04
N VAL A 237 -16.81 15.80 0.07
CA VAL A 237 -16.00 17.02 0.24
C VAL A 237 -14.87 17.07 -0.80
N ALA A 238 -14.08 16.00 -0.93
CA ALA A 238 -12.99 15.96 -1.89
C ALA A 238 -13.47 16.11 -3.35
N ARG A 239 -14.65 15.57 -3.68
CA ARG A 239 -15.31 15.78 -4.98
C ARG A 239 -15.73 17.23 -5.19
N LEU A 240 -16.29 17.90 -4.17
CA LEU A 240 -16.67 19.33 -4.23
C LEU A 240 -15.45 20.22 -4.50
N PHE A 241 -14.30 19.89 -3.91
CA PHE A 241 -13.04 20.59 -4.15
C PHE A 241 -12.30 20.15 -5.43
N ARG A 242 -12.92 19.30 -6.28
CA ARG A 242 -12.37 18.83 -7.56
C ARG A 242 -10.99 18.18 -7.45
N TRP A 243 -10.81 17.32 -6.45
CA TRP A 243 -9.56 16.58 -6.28
C TRP A 243 -9.32 15.52 -7.38
N TRP A 244 -10.32 15.24 -8.24
CA TRP A 244 -10.27 14.34 -9.41
C TRP A 244 -11.38 14.62 -10.45
#